data_AF-A0A2X2V6Z3-F1
#
_entry.id   AF-A0A2X2V6Z3-F1
#
_cell.length_a   1.000
_cell.length_b   1.000
_cell.length_c   1.000
_cell.angle_alpha   90.00
_cell.angle_beta   90.00
_cell.angle_gamma   90.00
#
_symmetry.space_group_name_H-M   'P 1'
#
loop_
_entity.id
_entity.type
_entity.pdbx_description
1 polymer ?
#
loop_
_entity_poly.entity_id
_entity_poly.type
_entity_poly.pdbx_seq_one_letter_code
_entity_poly.pdbx_strand_id
1 'polypeptide(L)' 'MAYRERPRPWHSRFLNAAGAKTGQIFPTGHRVDHFDSVAVTCIDMAMPVVIIAAEDVGKTGYESPAELDADTELLRLH' A
#
# COMPACT_ATOMS: atom_id res chain seq x y z
N MET A 1 8.31 40.74 3.26
CA MET A 1 9.08 39.60 2.71
C MET A 1 9.65 38.81 3.89
N ALA A 2 9.02 37.71 4.29
CA ALA A 2 9.49 36.86 5.39
C ALA A 2 10.27 35.68 4.82
N TYR A 3 11.54 35.56 5.19
CA TYR A 3 12.38 34.42 4.84
C TYR A 3 11.92 33.21 5.65
N ARG A 4 11.23 32.26 5.02
CA ARG A 4 10.84 31.00 5.66
C ARG A 4 12.06 30.08 5.63
N GLU A 5 12.67 29.86 6.79
CA GLU A 5 13.79 28.92 6.91
C GLU A 5 13.36 27.52 6.44
N ARG A 6 14.24 26.82 5.71
CA ARG A 6 13.95 25.46 5.25
C ARG A 6 13.87 24.50 6.44
N PRO A 7 12.90 23.57 6.47
CA PRO A 7 12.81 22.57 7.53
C PRO A 7 14.06 21.70 7.56
N ARG A 8 14.51 21.36 8.77
CA ARG A 8 15.65 20.45 8.98
C ARG A 8 15.20 18.99 8.97
N PRO A 9 16.05 18.04 8.56
CA PRO A 9 15.72 16.62 8.60
C PRO A 9 15.34 16.16 10.01
N TRP A 10 14.26 15.38 10.11
CA TRP A 10 13.86 14.70 11.33
C TRP A 10 13.93 13.18 11.12
N HIS A 11 14.50 12.47 12.08
CA HIS A 11 14.64 11.01 12.00
C HIS A 11 13.49 10.34 12.74
N SER A 12 12.70 9.55 12.02
CA SER A 12 11.73 8.63 12.61
C SER A 12 12.24 7.20 12.48
N ARG A 13 12.18 6.42 13.56
CA ARG A 13 12.54 5.00 13.57
C ARG A 13 11.28 4.18 13.87
N PHE A 14 10.93 3.26 12.98
CA PHE A 14 9.82 2.33 13.16
C PHE A 14 10.34 1.06 13.85
N LEU A 15 10.29 1.04 15.18
CA LEU A 15 10.67 -0.12 15.99
C LEU A 15 9.48 -1.08 16.12
N ASN A 16 9.72 -2.39 15.99
CA ASN A 16 8.70 -3.44 16.13
C ASN A 16 7.47 -3.25 15.22
N ALA A 17 7.70 -2.82 13.97
CA ALA A 17 6.62 -2.57 13.03
C ALA A 17 5.96 -3.85 12.46
N ALA A 18 6.61 -5.01 12.59
CA ALA A 18 6.09 -6.27 12.07
C ALA A 18 4.85 -6.71 12.85
N GLY A 19 3.73 -6.91 12.15
CA GLY A 19 2.48 -7.31 12.78
C GLY A 19 1.88 -6.25 13.71
N ALA A 20 2.13 -4.95 13.46
CA ALA A 20 1.72 -3.87 14.34
C ALA A 20 0.21 -3.84 14.65
N LYS A 21 -0.63 -4.41 13.77
CA LYS A 21 -2.08 -4.51 13.96
C LYS A 21 -2.58 -5.95 14.05
N THR A 22 -1.93 -6.88 13.37
CA THR A 22 -2.38 -8.26 13.20
C THR A 22 -1.59 -9.27 14.02
N GLY A 23 -0.46 -8.86 14.59
CA GLY A 23 0.46 -9.72 15.33
C GLY A 23 1.35 -10.60 14.45
N GLN A 24 1.17 -10.60 13.13
CA GLN A 24 1.98 -11.38 12.18
C GLN A 24 2.41 -10.53 11.00
N ILE A 25 3.60 -10.78 10.45
CA ILE A 25 4.06 -10.07 9.25
C ILE A 25 3.24 -10.43 8.01
N PHE A 26 2.81 -11.70 7.92
CA PHE A 26 1.87 -12.21 6.90
C PHE A 26 0.61 -12.68 7.63
N PRO A 27 -0.44 -11.84 7.73
CA PRO A 27 -1.63 -12.16 8.52
C PRO A 27 -2.38 -13.41 8.06
N THR A 28 -2.28 -13.75 6.77
CA THR A 28 -2.88 -14.93 6.14
C THR A 28 -2.03 -16.20 6.30
N GLY A 29 -0.80 -16.06 6.82
CA GLY A 29 0.19 -17.14 6.88
C GLY A 29 0.89 -17.43 5.54
N HIS A 30 0.47 -16.80 4.44
CA HIS A 30 1.07 -16.99 3.12
C HIS A 30 1.82 -15.74 2.66
N ARG A 31 2.86 -15.94 1.86
CA ARG A 31 3.57 -14.84 1.19
C ARG A 31 2.80 -14.33 -0.03
N VAL A 32 2.02 -15.22 -0.65
CA VAL A 32 1.18 -14.95 -1.80
C VAL A 32 -0.17 -15.62 -1.55
N ASP A 33 -1.22 -14.83 -1.57
CA ASP A 33 -2.61 -15.28 -1.59
C ASP A 33 -3.19 -15.06 -3.00
N HIS A 34 -4.35 -15.65 -3.27
CA HIS A 34 -5.08 -15.39 -4.51
C HIS A 34 -6.52 -15.00 -4.17
N PHE A 35 -6.94 -13.82 -4.62
CA PHE A 35 -8.33 -13.35 -4.56
C PHE A 35 -8.79 -13.08 -5.99
N ASP A 36 -9.93 -13.62 -6.40
CA ASP A 36 -10.43 -13.48 -7.78
C ASP A 36 -9.42 -13.83 -8.88
N SER A 37 -8.58 -14.84 -8.61
CA SER A 37 -7.45 -15.26 -9.46
C SER A 37 -6.30 -14.26 -9.59
N VAL A 38 -6.35 -13.13 -8.86
CA VAL A 38 -5.26 -12.16 -8.76
C VAL A 38 -4.31 -12.55 -7.63
N ALA A 39 -3.02 -12.61 -7.93
CA ALA A 39 -1.99 -12.88 -6.93
C ALA A 39 -1.73 -11.63 -6.10
N VAL A 40 -1.80 -11.76 -4.77
CA VAL A 40 -1.58 -10.64 -3.85
C VAL A 40 -0.67 -11.02 -2.70
N THR A 41 -0.07 -10.01 -2.06
CA THR A 41 0.62 -10.20 -0.77
C THR A 41 -0.08 -9.38 0.31
N CYS A 42 -0.63 -10.08 1.31
CA CYS A 42 -1.13 -9.47 2.53
C CYS A 42 0.02 -9.30 3.53
N ILE A 43 0.42 -8.04 3.82
CA ILE A 43 1.54 -7.75 4.72
C ILE A 43 1.15 -6.69 5.76
N ASP A 44 1.56 -6.89 7.00
CA ASP A 44 1.42 -5.91 8.08
C ASP A 44 2.80 -5.50 8.59
N MET A 45 3.29 -4.38 8.05
CA MET A 45 4.53 -3.76 8.45
C MET A 45 4.28 -2.27 8.69
N ALA A 46 4.09 -1.90 9.96
CA ALA A 46 3.56 -0.62 10.45
C ALA A 46 2.07 -0.37 10.15
N MET A 47 1.60 -0.77 8.96
CA MET A 47 0.20 -0.77 8.57
C MET A 47 -0.13 -2.03 7.76
N PRO A 48 -1.33 -2.62 7.92
CA PRO A 48 -1.82 -3.67 7.03
C PRO A 48 -2.07 -3.12 5.62
N VAL A 49 -1.48 -3.77 4.62
CA VAL A 49 -1.69 -3.45 3.20
C VAL A 49 -1.83 -4.75 2.40
N VAL A 50 -2.54 -4.65 1.27
CA VAL A 50 -2.60 -5.68 0.24
C VAL A 50 -1.83 -5.14 -0.97
N ILE A 51 -0.77 -5.85 -1.36
CA ILE A 51 0.04 -5.49 -2.52
C ILE A 51 -0.45 -6.30 -3.71
N ILE A 52 -0.73 -5.60 -4.81
CA ILE A 52 -1.26 -6.16 -6.07
C ILE A 52 -0.41 -5.62 -7.21
N ALA A 53 -0.10 -6.44 -8.21
CA ALA A 53 0.53 -5.97 -9.43
C ALA A 53 -0.46 -5.11 -10.24
N ALA A 54 -0.03 -3.96 -10.74
CA ALA A 54 -0.92 -3.05 -11.47
C ALA A 54 -1.53 -3.71 -12.73
N GLU A 55 -0.74 -4.55 -13.42
CA GLU A 55 -1.18 -5.26 -14.63
C GLU A 55 -2.33 -6.23 -14.38
N ASP A 56 -2.38 -6.85 -13.19
CA ASP A 56 -3.45 -7.78 -12.81
C ASP A 56 -4.80 -7.07 -12.60
N VAL A 57 -4.78 -5.74 -12.45
CA VAL A 57 -5.99 -4.89 -12.36
C VAL A 57 -6.15 -3.97 -13.58
N GLY A 58 -5.47 -4.29 -14.69
CA GLY A 58 -5.59 -3.53 -15.95
C GLY A 58 -5.00 -2.12 -15.90
N LYS A 59 -3.96 -1.92 -15.06
CA LYS A 59 -3.25 -0.64 -14.90
C LYS A 59 -1.77 -0.76 -15.21
N THR A 60 -1.15 0.38 -15.50
CA THR A 60 0.30 0.49 -15.71
C THR A 60 1.05 0.77 -14.42
N GLY A 61 0.39 1.40 -13.44
CA GLY A 61 0.99 1.85 -12.18
C GLY A 61 1.63 3.24 -12.27
N TYR A 62 1.50 3.92 -13.41
CA TYR A 62 2.06 5.26 -13.66
C TYR A 62 0.98 6.32 -13.90
N GLU A 63 -0.29 5.94 -13.79
CA GLU A 63 -1.42 6.87 -13.82
C GLU A 63 -1.33 7.89 -12.68
N SER A 64 -1.88 9.08 -12.90
CA SER A 64 -1.99 10.10 -11.87
C SER A 64 -3.05 9.71 -10.82
N PRO A 65 -2.96 10.25 -9.60
CA PRO A 65 -3.98 10.00 -8.57
C PRO A 65 -5.40 10.33 -9.04
N ALA A 66 -5.57 11.43 -9.78
CA ALA A 66 -6.89 11.83 -10.29
C ALA A 66 -7.45 10.87 -11.35
N GLU A 67 -6.59 10.26 -12.17
CA GLU A 67 -7.02 9.25 -13.14
C GLU A 67 -7.46 7.95 -12.44
N LEU A 68 -6.73 7.54 -11.40
CA LEU A 68 -7.10 6.38 -10.59
C LEU A 68 -8.40 6.62 -9.81
N ASP A 69 -8.56 7.81 -9.22
CA ASP A 69 -9.78 8.21 -8.48
C ASP A 69 -11.02 8.28 -9.39
N ALA A 70 -10.83 8.58 -10.68
CA ALA A 70 -11.91 8.64 -11.66
C ALA A 70 -12.32 7.26 -12.21
N ASP A 71 -11.49 6.23 -12.05
CA ASP A 71 -11.78 4.89 -12.55
C ASP A 71 -12.72 4.13 -11.61
N THR A 72 -14.01 4.24 -11.90
CA THR A 72 -15.04 3.56 -11.10
C THR A 72 -15.01 2.04 -11.20
N GLU A 73 -14.46 1.45 -12.26
CA GLU A 73 -14.35 0.00 -12.39
C GLU A 73 -13.25 -0.53 -11.46
N LEU A 74 -12.10 0.15 -11.42
CA LEU A 74 -11.02 -0.16 -10.49
C LEU A 74 -11.45 -0.04 -9.02
N LEU A 75 -12.29 0.95 -8.70
CA LEU A 75 -12.73 1.22 -7.32
C LEU A 75 -13.93 0.39 -6.87
N ARG A 76 -14.57 -0.36 -7.77
CA ARG A 76 -15.67 -1.26 -7.39
C ARG A 76 -15.11 -2.49 -6.67
N LEU A 77 -15.66 -2.78 -5.50
CA LEU A 77 -15.51 -4.07 -4.84
C LEU A 77 -16.21 -5.13 -5.71
N HIS A 78 -15.43 -6.13 -6.13
CA HIS A 78 -15.96 -7.40 -6.64
C HIS A 78 -16.17 -8.35 -5.46
#